data_AF-A0A0N4W552-F1
#
_entry.id   AF-A0A0N4W552-F1
#
_cell.length_a   1.000
_cell.length_b   1.000
_cell.length_c   1.000
_cell.angle_alpha   90.00
_cell.angle_beta   90.00
_cell.angle_gamma   90.00
#
_symmetry.space_group_name_H-M   'P 1'
#
loop_
_entity.id
_entity.type
_entity.pdbx_description
1 polymer ?
#
loop_
_entity_poly.entity_id
_entity_poly.type
_entity_poly.pdbx_seq_one_letter_code
_entity_poly.pdbx_strand_id
1 'polypeptide(L)'
;LRKRLERAKKSEKLGSTDAVLMEEIRELKDVLTCPSCKVNRKDAILTKCFHVFCMKCLKTRYDTRQRKCPKCNAGFGANDFHRVYIG
;
A
#
# COMPACT_ATOMS: atom_id res chain seq x y z
N LEU A 1 2.04 21.32 11.70
CA LEU A 1 3.19 21.33 12.65
C LEU A 1 4.00 20.02 12.60
N ARG A 2 3.41 18.83 12.85
CA ARG A 2 4.12 17.52 12.87
C ARG A 2 4.96 17.19 11.62
N LYS A 3 4.37 17.23 10.41
CA LYS A 3 5.11 16.92 9.15
C LYS A 3 6.34 17.81 8.91
N ARG A 4 6.27 19.11 9.28
CA ARG A 4 7.40 20.04 9.15
C ARG A 4 8.53 19.68 10.11
N LEU A 5 8.19 19.29 11.33
CA LEU A 5 9.17 18.84 12.34
C LEU A 5 9.87 17.54 11.91
N GLU A 6 9.12 16.57 11.38
CA GLU A 6 9.69 15.32 10.84
C GLU A 6 10.65 15.57 9.66
N ARG A 7 10.29 16.49 8.75
CA ARG A 7 11.15 16.85 7.61
C ARG A 7 12.44 17.55 8.04
N ALA A 8 12.37 18.43 9.03
CA ALA A 8 13.55 19.07 9.61
C ALA A 8 14.50 18.05 10.25
N LYS A 9 13.98 17.12 11.06
CA LYS A 9 14.76 16.01 11.64
C LYS A 9 15.39 15.11 10.57
N LYS A 10 14.67 14.83 9.48
CA LYS A 10 15.19 14.07 8.34
C LYS A 10 16.37 14.79 7.68
N SER A 11 16.25 16.11 7.51
CA SER A 11 17.31 16.94 6.94
C SER A 11 18.59 16.90 7.76
N GLU A 12 18.49 16.98 9.08
CA GLU A 12 19.64 16.86 9.99
C GLU A 12 20.28 15.46 9.90
N LYS A 13 19.47 14.41 9.76
CA LYS A 13 19.94 13.02 9.73
C LYS A 13 20.61 12.61 8.41
N LEU A 14 20.11 13.09 7.27
CA LEU A 14 20.53 12.65 5.93
C LEU A 14 21.62 13.54 5.30
N GLY A 15 21.92 14.70 5.91
CA GLY A 15 23.07 15.54 5.54
C GLY A 15 22.98 16.27 4.18
N SER A 16 22.01 15.93 3.32
CA SER A 16 21.77 16.60 2.04
C SER A 16 20.28 16.62 1.68
N THR A 17 19.83 17.72 1.06
CA THR A 17 18.47 17.90 0.55
C THR A 17 18.06 16.79 -0.42
N ASP A 18 18.98 16.35 -1.28
CA ASP A 18 18.71 15.29 -2.27
C ASP A 18 18.40 13.95 -1.59
N ALA A 19 19.13 13.63 -0.51
CA ALA A 19 18.90 12.41 0.25
C ALA A 19 17.54 12.44 0.98
N VAL A 20 17.13 13.61 1.49
CA VAL A 20 15.79 13.80 2.06
C VAL A 20 14.70 13.58 1.02
N LEU A 21 14.85 14.16 -0.18
CA LEU A 21 13.90 14.03 -1.27
C LEU A 21 13.80 12.58 -1.77
N MET A 22 14.92 11.88 -1.92
CA MET A 22 14.94 10.47 -2.32
C MET A 22 14.21 9.59 -1.30
N GLU A 23 14.40 9.83 0.00
CA GLU A 23 13.70 9.07 1.03
C GLU A 23 12.20 9.39 1.06
N GLU A 24 11.80 10.64 0.82
CA GLU A 24 10.39 11.04 0.70
C GLU A 24 9.73 10.38 -0.53
N ILE A 25 10.43 10.31 -1.67
CA ILE A 25 10.00 9.55 -2.85
C ILE A 25 9.83 8.06 -2.52
N ARG A 26 10.77 7.47 -1.77
CA ARG A 26 10.70 6.07 -1.35
C ARG A 26 9.47 5.80 -0.49
N GLU A 27 9.22 6.62 0.53
CA GLU A 27 8.05 6.50 1.40
C GLU A 27 6.74 6.62 0.63
N LEU A 28 6.65 7.57 -0.31
CA LEU A 28 5.47 7.73 -1.16
C LEU A 28 5.25 6.51 -2.07
N LYS A 29 6.32 5.94 -2.65
CA LYS A 29 6.25 4.69 -3.42
C LYS A 29 5.78 3.52 -2.55
N ASP A 30 6.27 3.41 -1.32
CA ASP A 30 5.86 2.36 -0.39
C ASP A 30 4.37 2.46 -0.04
N VAL A 31 3.84 3.68 0.16
CA VAL A 31 2.41 3.91 0.38
C VAL A 31 1.56 3.44 -0.81
N LEU A 32 2.04 3.57 -2.04
CA LEU A 32 1.34 3.12 -3.24
C LEU A 32 1.56 1.64 -3.58
N THR A 33 2.50 0.97 -2.90
CA THR A 33 2.85 -0.43 -3.16
C THR A 33 1.95 -1.38 -2.39
N CYS A 34 1.53 -2.48 -3.02
CA CYS A 34 0.70 -3.51 -2.42
C CYS A 34 1.39 -4.08 -1.18
N PRO A 35 0.77 -4.00 0.02
CA PRO A 35 1.41 -4.48 1.24
C PRO A 35 1.50 -6.01 1.31
N SER A 36 0.76 -6.74 0.48
CA SER A 36 0.79 -8.21 0.46
C SER A 36 1.97 -8.78 -0.31
N CYS A 37 2.39 -8.16 -1.42
CA CYS A 37 3.55 -8.65 -2.19
C CYS A 37 4.75 -7.73 -2.13
N LYS A 38 4.59 -6.47 -1.71
CA LYS A 38 5.64 -5.43 -1.69
C LYS A 38 6.31 -5.20 -3.05
N VAL A 39 5.60 -5.50 -4.14
CA VAL A 39 6.12 -5.44 -5.52
C VAL A 39 5.19 -4.64 -6.43
N ASN A 40 3.93 -5.07 -6.56
CA ASN A 40 2.98 -4.42 -7.47
C ASN A 40 2.36 -3.17 -6.83
N ARG A 41 1.98 -2.18 -7.65
CA ARG A 41 1.16 -1.05 -7.20
C ARG A 41 -0.21 -1.54 -6.70
N LYS A 42 -0.80 -0.81 -5.76
CA LYS A 42 -2.20 -0.97 -5.35
C LYS A 42 -3.13 -0.65 -6.53
N ASP A 43 -4.00 -1.58 -6.88
CA ASP A 43 -4.97 -1.46 -7.98
C ASP A 43 -6.28 -2.25 -7.72
N ALA A 44 -6.51 -2.70 -6.48
CA ALA A 44 -7.72 -3.42 -6.11
C ALA A 44 -8.15 -3.15 -4.65
N ILE A 45 -9.45 -3.00 -4.42
CA ILE A 45 -10.04 -2.79 -3.09
C ILE A 45 -10.91 -3.98 -2.68
N LEU A 46 -10.88 -4.34 -1.40
CA LEU A 46 -11.88 -5.23 -0.79
C LEU A 46 -13.05 -4.39 -0.27
N THR A 47 -14.27 -4.60 -0.76
CA THR A 47 -15.44 -3.77 -0.41
C THR A 47 -15.99 -4.04 0.99
N LYS A 48 -15.67 -5.18 1.60
CA LYS A 48 -16.10 -5.52 2.97
C LYS A 48 -15.31 -4.81 4.06
N CYS A 49 -14.05 -4.46 3.79
CA CYS A 49 -13.15 -3.89 4.81
C CYS A 49 -12.31 -2.70 4.31
N PHE A 50 -12.50 -2.29 3.05
CA PHE A 50 -11.84 -1.16 2.38
C PHE A 50 -10.32 -1.20 2.36
N HIS A 51 -9.71 -2.36 2.63
CA HIS A 51 -8.27 -2.54 2.48
C HIS A 51 -7.90 -2.74 1.01
N VAL A 52 -6.81 -2.08 0.60
CA VAL A 52 -6.35 -1.99 -0.79
C VAL A 52 -5.06 -2.81 -0.99
N PHE A 53 -5.04 -3.60 -2.05
CA PHE A 53 -3.94 -4.48 -2.46
C PHE A 53 -3.76 -4.41 -3.98
N CYS A 54 -2.91 -5.28 -4.55
CA CYS A 54 -2.93 -5.50 -5.99
C CYS A 54 -3.91 -6.61 -6.37
N MET A 55 -4.48 -6.52 -7.58
CA MET A 55 -5.44 -7.46 -8.13
C MET A 55 -4.83 -8.86 -8.25
N LYS A 56 -3.54 -8.95 -8.59
CA LYS A 56 -2.82 -10.23 -8.62
C LYS A 56 -2.91 -10.95 -7.28
N CYS A 57 -2.64 -10.27 -6.17
CA CYS A 57 -2.71 -10.87 -4.83
C CYS A 57 -4.13 -11.29 -4.43
N LEU A 58 -5.14 -10.44 -4.70
CA LEU A 58 -6.52 -10.77 -4.34
C LEU A 58 -7.05 -11.94 -5.17
N LYS A 59 -6.80 -11.95 -6.49
CA LYS A 59 -7.20 -13.03 -7.38
C LYS A 59 -6.54 -14.35 -7.02
N THR A 60 -5.22 -14.37 -6.78
CA THR A 60 -4.52 -15.58 -6.31
C THR A 60 -5.14 -16.14 -5.02
N ARG A 61 -5.47 -15.28 -4.05
CA ARG A 61 -6.12 -15.70 -2.80
C ARG A 61 -7.53 -16.24 -3.02
N TYR A 62 -8.30 -15.61 -3.90
CA TYR A 62 -9.63 -16.07 -4.26
C TYR A 62 -9.60 -17.47 -4.91
N ASP A 63 -8.73 -17.64 -5.90
CA ASP A 63 -8.58 -18.87 -6.69
C ASP A 63 -8.05 -20.04 -5.84
N THR A 64 -7.10 -19.76 -4.92
CA THR A 64 -6.55 -20.74 -3.96
C THR A 64 -7.42 -20.94 -2.71
N ARG A 65 -8.66 -20.41 -2.70
CA ARG A 65 -9.61 -20.51 -1.58
C ARG A 65 -9.16 -19.88 -0.26
N GLN A 66 -8.12 -19.05 -0.28
CA GLN A 66 -7.64 -18.25 0.86
C GLN A 66 -8.39 -16.91 0.96
N ARG A 67 -9.73 -16.99 0.97
CA ARG A 67 -10.69 -15.87 0.82
C ARG A 67 -10.82 -14.99 2.06
N LYS A 68 -9.69 -14.58 2.64
CA LYS A 68 -9.59 -13.67 3.79
C LYS A 68 -8.65 -12.51 3.49
N CYS A 69 -9.02 -11.32 3.95
CA CYS A 69 -8.25 -10.09 3.81
C CYS A 69 -6.84 -10.28 4.39
N PRO A 70 -5.77 -9.99 3.64
CA PRO A 70 -4.39 -10.10 4.14
C PRO A 70 -4.08 -9.24 5.38
N LYS A 71 -4.88 -8.18 5.62
CA LYS A 71 -4.63 -7.21 6.70
C LYS A 71 -5.49 -7.43 7.96
N CYS A 72 -6.79 -7.70 7.79
CA CYS A 72 -7.72 -7.82 8.93
C CYS A 72 -8.45 -9.16 8.99
N ASN A 73 -8.10 -10.11 8.11
CA ASN A 73 -8.68 -11.46 8.07
C ASN A 73 -10.20 -11.54 7.77
N ALA A 74 -10.85 -10.41 7.44
CA ALA A 74 -12.24 -10.38 7.01
C ALA A 74 -12.45 -11.27 5.77
N GLY A 75 -13.51 -12.08 5.77
CA GLY A 75 -13.87 -12.91 4.62
C GLY A 75 -14.31 -12.07 3.41
N PHE A 76 -14.05 -12.57 2.20
CA PHE A 76 -14.51 -11.92 0.96
C PHE A 76 -14.87 -12.94 -0.13
N GLY A 77 -15.94 -12.68 -0.90
CA GLY A 77 -16.39 -13.49 -2.02
C GLY A 77 -16.04 -12.91 -3.40
N ALA A 78 -16.61 -13.50 -4.45
CA ALA A 78 -16.37 -13.12 -5.85
C ALA A 78 -16.69 -11.64 -6.14
N ASN A 79 -17.72 -11.10 -5.47
CA ASN A 79 -18.23 -9.74 -5.68
C ASN A 79 -17.64 -8.72 -4.69
N ASP A 80 -16.68 -9.14 -3.87
CA ASP A 80 -16.16 -8.31 -2.76
C ASP A 80 -14.77 -7.73 -3.05
N PHE A 81 -14.24 -7.89 -4.25
CA PHE A 81 -12.99 -7.26 -4.68
C PHE A 81 -13.09 -6.71 -6.09
N HIS A 82 -12.67 -5.45 -6.27
CA HIS A 82 -12.82 -4.73 -7.55
C HIS A 82 -11.55 -3.97 -7.88
N ARG A 83 -11.31 -3.75 -9.17
CA ARG A 83 -10.23 -2.87 -9.62
C ARG A 83 -10.52 -1.44 -9.19
N VAL A 84 -9.47 -0.73 -8.78
CA VAL A 84 -9.50 0.71 -8.56
C VAL A 84 -8.32 1.34 -9.28
N TYR A 85 -8.52 2.54 -9.79
CA TYR A 85 -7.45 3.35 -10.38
C TYR A 85 -7.01 4.40 -9.37
N ILE A 86 -5.73 4.36 -8.98
CA ILE A 86 -5.11 5.34 -8.10
C ILE A 86 -4.18 6.17 -8.98
N GLY A 87 -4.47 7.47 -9.09
CA GLY A 87 -3.64 8.45 -9.81
C GLY A 87 -2.23 8.48 -9.26
#